data_AF-A0A6S7LV22-F1
#
_entry.id   AF-A0A6S7LV22-F1
#
_cell.length_a   1.000
_cell.length_b   1.000
_cell.length_c   1.000
_cell.angle_alpha   90.00
_cell.angle_beta   90.00
_cell.angle_gamma   90.00
#
_symmetry.space_group_name_H-M   'P 1'
#
loop_
_entity.id
_entity.type
_entity.pdbx_description
1 polymer ?
#
loop_
_entity_poly.entity_id
_entity_poly.type
_entity_poly.pdbx_seq_one_letter_code
_entity_poly.pdbx_strand_id
1 'polypeptide(L)' 'RFGCDKQLNGNEFDRCGVCAGDGSICEPRIINYTKLHSSWGFDNADTMMILKKGYSNVHAKMNGANWNTI' A
#
# COMPACT_ATOMS: atom_id res chain seq x y z
N ARG A 1 15.78 18.97 1.50
CA ARG A 1 14.45 18.31 1.72
C ARG A 1 14.08 18.50 3.18
N PHE A 2 12.82 18.77 3.51
CA PHE A 2 12.38 18.78 4.91
C PHE A 2 12.13 17.36 5.41
N GLY A 3 12.62 17.05 6.60
CA GLY A 3 12.34 15.81 7.32
C GLY A 3 10.95 15.80 7.95
N CYS A 4 10.57 14.65 8.50
CA CYS A 4 9.31 14.45 9.23
C CYS A 4 9.21 15.29 10.51
N ASP A 5 10.35 15.77 11.01
CA ASP A 5 10.53 16.68 12.15
C ASP A 5 10.47 18.17 11.75
N LYS A 6 10.15 18.46 10.48
CA LYS A 6 10.09 19.82 9.92
C LYS A 6 11.43 20.54 9.88
N GLN A 7 12.56 19.81 9.92
CA GLN A 7 13.91 20.38 9.78
C GLN A 7 14.49 20.13 8.38
N LEU A 8 15.32 21.05 7.88
CA LEU A 8 16.09 20.84 6.65
C LEU A 8 17.12 19.74 6.87
N ASN A 9 17.10 18.70 6.02
CA ASN A 9 17.91 17.49 6.19
C ASN A 9 17.65 16.79 7.54
N GLY A 10 16.44 16.93 8.08
CA GLY A 10 16.00 16.27 9.30
C GLY A 10 15.65 14.80 9.09
N ASN A 11 14.97 14.23 10.09
CA ASN A 11 14.69 12.80 10.15
C ASN A 11 13.72 12.32 9.07
N GLU A 12 13.78 11.03 8.74
CA GLU A 12 12.85 10.38 7.83
C GLU A 12 11.82 9.53 8.58
N PHE A 13 10.70 9.25 7.92
CA PHE A 13 9.73 8.29 8.42
C PHE A 13 10.26 6.87 8.24
N ASP A 14 10.04 6.02 9.25
CA ASP A 14 10.34 4.60 9.17
C ASP A 14 9.26 3.82 8.39
N ARG A 15 9.45 2.49 8.26
CA ARG A 15 8.48 1.60 7.60
C ARG A 15 7.09 1.58 8.26
N CYS A 16 7.00 1.96 9.53
CA CYS A 16 5.80 2.01 10.35
C CYS A 16 5.11 3.39 10.29
N GLY A 17 5.68 4.36 9.57
CA GLY A 17 5.17 5.72 9.48
C GLY A 17 5.49 6.58 10.70
N VAL A 18 6.49 6.19 11.51
CA VAL A 18 6.97 6.95 12.67
C VAL A 18 8.20 7.76 12.31
N CYS A 19 8.20 9.03 12.69
CA CYS A 19 9.34 9.92 12.45
C CYS A 19 10.53 9.49 13.30
N ALA A 20 11.69 9.27 12.67
CA ALA A 20 12.89 8.72 13.33
C ALA A 20 12.65 7.37 14.03
N GLY A 21 11.66 6.59 13.58
CA GLY A 21 11.37 5.27 14.13
C GLY A 21 12.40 4.23 13.69
N ASP A 22 12.48 3.13 14.43
CA ASP A 22 13.37 1.98 14.16
C ASP A 22 12.66 0.86 13.38
N GLY A 23 11.38 1.03 13.05
CA GLY A 23 10.58 0.03 12.36
C GLY A 23 10.14 -1.16 13.22
N SER A 24 10.35 -1.15 14.53
CA SER A 24 10.05 -2.31 15.40
C SER A 24 8.58 -2.43 15.82
N ILE A 25 7.81 -1.35 15.69
CA ILE A 25 6.44 -1.25 16.23
C ILE A 25 5.33 -1.78 15.29
N CYS A 26 5.69 -2.17 14.06
CA CYS A 26 4.74 -2.68 13.08
C CYS A 26 5.27 -3.95 12.42
N GLU A 27 4.34 -4.72 11.86
CA GLU A 27 4.63 -5.98 11.20
C GLU A 27 4.25 -5.92 9.72
N PRO A 28 5.07 -6.48 8.81
CA PRO A 28 4.70 -6.58 7.41
C PRO A 28 3.47 -7.48 7.25
N ARG A 29 2.55 -7.07 6.37
CA ARG A 29 1.36 -7.85 5.99
C ARG A 29 1.30 -7.95 4.47
N ILE A 30 1.15 -9.17 3.96
CA ILE A 30 1.00 -9.46 2.54
C ILE A 30 -0.34 -10.14 2.35
N ILE A 31 -1.18 -9.56 1.49
CA ILE A 31 -2.52 -10.07 1.18
C ILE A 31 -2.58 -10.30 -0.33
N ASN A 32 -2.96 -11.51 -0.72
CA ASN A 32 -3.16 -11.87 -2.12
C ASN A 32 -4.66 -12.03 -2.37
N TYR A 33 -5.20 -11.20 -3.26
CA TYR A 33 -6.59 -11.30 -3.71
C TYR A 33 -6.61 -11.87 -5.13
N THR A 34 -7.22 -13.04 -5.30
CA THR A 34 -7.22 -13.80 -6.57
C THR A 34 -8.62 -13.98 -7.18
N LYS A 35 -9.67 -13.56 -6.47
CA LYS A 35 -11.04 -13.61 -7.00
C LYS A 35 -11.22 -12.43 -7.95
N LEU A 36 -11.92 -12.68 -9.06
CA LEU A 36 -12.31 -11.65 -10.00
C LEU A 36 -13.83 -11.80 -10.16
N HIS A 37 -14.63 -11.17 -9.30
CA HIS A 37 -16.07 -11.07 -9.52
C HIS A 37 -16.35 -9.92 -10.50
N SER A 38 -15.69 -9.95 -11.66
CA SER A 38 -16.06 -9.14 -12.81
C SER A 38 -17.36 -9.70 -13.40
N SER A 39 -18.46 -9.59 -12.68
CA SER A 39 -19.78 -9.68 -13.28
C SER A 39 -19.97 -8.39 -14.08
N TRP A 40 -19.35 -8.36 -15.28
CA TRP A 40 -19.58 -7.40 -16.35
C TRP A 40 -19.36 -5.91 -16.00
N GLY A 41 -18.10 -5.44 -16.08
CA GLY A 41 -17.74 -4.01 -16.09
C GLY A 41 -16.74 -3.58 -15.02
N PHE A 42 -15.95 -2.54 -15.31
CA PHE A 42 -15.02 -1.93 -14.35
C PHE A 42 -15.72 -1.40 -13.09
N ASP A 43 -17.00 -1.04 -13.22
CA ASP A 43 -17.83 -0.52 -12.13
C ASP A 43 -18.26 -1.60 -11.12
N ASN A 44 -18.10 -2.88 -11.46
CA ASN A 44 -18.45 -4.02 -10.61
C ASN A 44 -17.21 -4.69 -9.97
N ALA A 45 -16.08 -3.99 -9.88
CA ALA A 45 -14.88 -4.53 -9.28
C ALA A 45 -15.06 -4.83 -7.79
N ASP A 46 -14.55 -5.97 -7.34
CA ASP A 46 -14.55 -6.34 -5.92
C ASP A 46 -13.72 -5.36 -5.08
N THR A 47 -14.20 -5.05 -3.88
CA THR A 47 -13.35 -4.39 -2.88
C THR A 47 -12.26 -5.37 -2.42
N MET A 48 -11.03 -5.14 -2.87
CA MET A 48 -9.88 -6.01 -2.54
C MET A 48 -9.42 -5.86 -1.09
N MET A 49 -9.39 -4.63 -0.57
CA MET A 49 -9.06 -4.35 0.83
C MET A 49 -9.55 -2.97 1.25
N ILE A 50 -9.83 -2.81 2.55
CA ILE A 50 -10.10 -1.51 3.19
C ILE A 50 -8.97 -1.24 4.18
N LEU A 51 -8.20 -0.18 3.95
CA LEU A 51 -7.12 0.24 4.85
C LEU A 51 -7.69 1.21 5.90
N LYS A 52 -7.64 0.80 7.17
CA LYS A 52 -7.95 1.70 8.29
C LYS A 52 -6.72 2.56 8.65
N LYS A 53 -6.88 3.51 9.56
CA LYS A 53 -5.72 4.23 10.13
C LYS A 53 -4.76 3.23 10.80
N GLY A 54 -3.45 3.44 10.62
CA GLY A 54 -2.40 2.62 11.23
C GLY A 54 -1.61 1.75 10.25
N TYR A 55 -2.02 1.69 8.98
CA TYR A 55 -1.21 1.09 7.92
C TYR A 55 -0.25 2.12 7.32
N SER A 56 0.99 1.72 7.08
CA SER A 56 2.05 2.52 6.47
C SER A 56 2.75 1.69 5.40
N ASN A 57 3.43 2.37 4.46
CA ASN A 57 4.24 1.74 3.42
C ASN A 57 3.46 0.66 2.62
N VAL A 58 2.24 1.01 2.21
CA VAL A 58 1.32 0.09 1.51
C VAL A 58 1.63 0.08 0.01
N HIS A 59 1.90 -1.12 -0.52
CA HIS A 59 2.11 -1.35 -1.95
C HIS A 59 1.01 -2.26 -2.48
N ALA A 60 0.18 -1.74 -3.38
CA ALA A 60 -0.81 -2.54 -4.10
C ALA A 60 -0.27 -2.84 -5.51
N LYS A 61 -0.27 -4.12 -5.88
CA LYS A 61 0.08 -4.57 -7.23
C LYS A 61 -1.06 -5.43 -7.75
N MET A 62 -1.55 -5.10 -8.94
CA MET A 62 -2.45 -5.96 -9.69
C MET A 62 -1.61 -6.72 -10.71
N ASN A 63 -1.75 -8.04 -10.77
CA ASN A 63 -1.17 -8.79 -11.88
C ASN A 63 -1.89 -8.34 -13.15
N GLY A 64 -1.16 -7.77 -14.10
CA GLY A 64 -1.70 -7.43 -15.40
C GLY A 64 -2.23 -8.71 -16.05
N ALA A 65 -3.49 -8.66 -16.49
CA ALA A 65 -4.02 -9.76 -17.28
C ALA A 65 -3.29 -9.75 -18.63
N ASN A 66 -2.53 -10.82 -18.90
CA ASN A 66 -1.81 -10.99 -20.16
C ASN A 66 -2.82 -11.48 -21.22
N TRP A 67 -3.76 -10.61 -21.59
CA TRP A 67 -4.51 -10.80 -22.81
C TRP A 67 -3.63 -10.28 -23.93
N ASN A 68 -3.31 -11.11 -24.91
CA ASN A 68 -2.77 -10.62 -26.17
C ASN A 68 -3.80 -9.62 -26.73
N THR A 69 -3.61 -8.34 -26.48
CA THR A 69 -4.28 -7.29 -27.24
C THR A 69 -3.68 -7.37 -28.63
N ILE A 70 -4.48 -7.93 -29.57
CA ILE A 70 -4.20 -7.94 -31.01
C ILE A 70 -3.82 -6.54 -31.47
#